data_AF-X6LTS2-F1
#
_entry.id   AF-X6LTS2-F1
#
_cell.length_a   1.000
_cell.length_b   1.000
_cell.length_c   1.000
_cell.angle_alpha   90.00
_cell.angle_beta   90.00
_cell.angle_gamma   90.00
#
_symmetry.space_group_name_H-M   'P 1'
#
loop_
_entity.id
_entity.type
_entity.pdbx_description
1 polymer ?
#
loop_
_entity_poly.entity_id
_entity_poly.type
_entity_poly.pdbx_seq_one_letter_code
_entity_poly.pdbx_strand_id
1 'polypeptide(L)'
;MHEIGHTFGIEHCVYFQCVMKGTNHLEELDKQPLMACPICLKKLHFAMNYKRGKDRDNLTSLNYGSNSSPDSSSSSFLKVQPTPCLFDLVQRYQNLSSFFSFTGLKEEHSWIVGLLQQA
;
A
#
# COMPACT_ATOMS: atom_id res chain seq x y z
N MET A 1 -10.40 3.21 7.89
CA MET A 1 -10.48 2.17 6.84
C MET A 1 -9.80 2.62 5.54
N HIS A 2 -10.12 3.81 5.02
CA HIS A 2 -9.49 4.37 3.82
C HIS A 2 -7.95 4.33 3.83
N GLU A 3 -7.32 4.93 4.85
CA GLU A 3 -5.85 4.96 4.99
C GLU A 3 -5.21 3.59 5.23
N ILE A 4 -5.96 2.68 5.87
CA ILE A 4 -5.52 1.29 6.05
C ILE A 4 -5.48 0.59 4.68
N GLY A 5 -6.43 0.88 3.78
CA GLY A 5 -6.37 0.38 2.41
C GLY A 5 -5.12 0.86 1.66
N HIS A 6 -4.73 2.12 1.83
CA HIS A 6 -3.46 2.64 1.28
C HIS A 6 -2.23 1.91 1.85
N THR A 7 -2.29 1.48 3.11
CA THR A 7 -1.24 0.62 3.73
C THR A 7 -1.09 -0.72 3.01
N PHE A 8 -2.15 -1.25 2.41
CA PHE A 8 -2.10 -2.46 1.56
C PHE A 8 -1.82 -2.17 0.07
N GLY A 9 -1.45 -0.94 -0.29
CA GLY A 9 -1.16 -0.55 -1.67
C GLY A 9 -2.42 -0.37 -2.55
N ILE A 10 -3.59 -0.21 -1.94
CA ILE A 10 -4.85 -0.01 -2.66
C ILE A 10 -5.07 1.48 -2.90
N GLU A 11 -4.98 1.93 -4.14
CA GLU A 11 -5.29 3.32 -4.52
C GLU A 11 -6.79 3.62 -4.52
N HIS A 12 -7.11 4.91 -4.69
CA HIS A 12 -8.49 5.39 -4.77
C HIS A 12 -9.34 4.64 -5.81
N CYS A 13 -10.58 4.35 -5.45
CA CYS A 13 -11.53 3.62 -6.29
C CYS A 13 -12.54 4.55 -6.96
N VAL A 14 -12.73 4.39 -8.26
CA VAL A 14 -13.67 5.20 -9.08
C VAL A 14 -14.90 4.42 -9.55
N TYR A 15 -14.95 3.10 -9.31
CA TYR A 15 -15.94 2.22 -9.94
C TYR A 15 -17.27 2.10 -9.18
N PHE A 16 -17.22 2.13 -7.85
CA PHE A 16 -18.39 1.91 -6.99
C PHE A 16 -18.34 2.84 -5.77
N GLN A 17 -19.48 2.95 -5.08
CA GLN A 17 -19.53 3.55 -3.76
C GLN A 17 -18.72 2.65 -2.81
N CYS A 18 -17.55 3.15 -2.40
CA CYS A 18 -16.52 2.36 -1.74
C CYS A 18 -15.81 3.23 -0.70
N VAL A 19 -15.41 2.63 0.42
CA VAL A 19 -14.56 3.29 1.42
C VAL A 19 -13.21 3.78 0.86
N MET A 20 -12.76 3.24 -0.28
CA MET A 20 -11.55 3.67 -0.97
C MET A 20 -11.82 4.77 -2.01
N LYS A 21 -13.03 5.30 -2.12
CA LYS A 21 -13.30 6.40 -3.05
C LYS A 21 -12.58 7.65 -2.55
N GLY A 22 -11.90 8.37 -3.43
CA GLY A 22 -11.25 9.64 -3.07
C GLY A 22 -12.30 10.67 -2.62
N THR A 23 -11.96 11.48 -1.64
CA THR A 23 -12.80 12.58 -1.13
C THR A 23 -12.06 13.89 -1.21
N ASN A 24 -12.76 14.95 -1.63
CA ASN A 24 -12.16 16.29 -1.65
C ASN A 24 -12.67 17.21 -0.52
N HIS A 25 -13.72 16.79 0.20
CA HIS A 25 -14.36 17.58 1.26
C HIS A 25 -15.09 16.68 2.28
N LEU A 26 -15.31 17.21 3.50
CA LEU A 26 -15.90 16.47 4.64
C LEU A 26 -17.29 15.91 4.35
N GLU A 27 -18.15 16.67 3.67
CA GLU A 27 -19.52 16.22 3.36
C GLU A 27 -19.55 15.04 2.39
N GLU A 28 -18.53 14.90 1.54
CA GLU A 28 -18.38 13.74 0.66
C GLU A 28 -17.95 12.53 1.47
N LEU A 29 -17.03 12.71 2.42
CA LEU A 29 -16.57 11.66 3.33
C LEU A 29 -17.73 11.11 4.17
N ASP A 30 -18.58 11.98 4.71
CA ASP A 30 -19.74 11.57 5.52
C ASP A 30 -20.77 10.74 4.73
N LYS A 31 -20.83 10.93 3.41
CA LYS A 31 -21.73 10.19 2.50
C LYS A 31 -21.11 8.88 1.99
N GLN A 32 -19.84 8.62 2.27
CA GLN A 32 -19.17 7.41 1.80
C GLN A 32 -19.55 6.18 2.64
N PRO A 33 -19.62 5.00 2.01
CA PRO A 33 -19.91 3.78 2.74
C PRO A 33 -18.65 3.33 3.48
N LEU A 34 -18.83 2.75 4.66
CA LEU A 34 -17.72 2.18 5.44
C LEU A 34 -17.18 0.87 4.82
N MET A 35 -17.90 0.30 3.85
CA MET A 35 -17.60 -0.99 3.22
C MET A 35 -16.71 -0.83 1.97
N ALA A 36 -15.81 -1.78 1.76
CA ALA A 36 -15.08 -1.91 0.51
C ALA A 36 -15.98 -2.52 -0.58
N CYS A 37 -15.87 -2.03 -1.81
CA CYS A 37 -16.55 -2.64 -2.96
C CYS A 37 -15.89 -3.98 -3.35
N PRO A 38 -16.54 -4.83 -4.16
CA PRO A 38 -16.00 -6.13 -4.56
C PRO A 38 -14.61 -6.06 -5.20
N ILE A 39 -14.31 -4.98 -5.94
CA ILE A 39 -12.99 -4.75 -6.55
C ILE A 39 -11.93 -4.55 -5.47
N CYS A 40 -12.15 -3.59 -4.56
CA CYS A 40 -11.21 -3.29 -3.48
C CYS A 40 -11.08 -4.44 -2.47
N LEU A 41 -12.16 -5.19 -2.23
CA LEU A 41 -12.11 -6.39 -1.41
C LEU A 41 -11.24 -7.48 -2.05
N LYS A 42 -11.33 -7.68 -3.36
CA LYS A 42 -10.45 -8.61 -4.10
C LYS A 42 -9.00 -8.14 -4.10
N LYS A 43 -8.75 -6.83 -4.26
CA LYS A 43 -7.41 -6.24 -4.11
C LYS A 43 -6.84 -6.51 -2.71
N LEU A 44 -7.63 -6.29 -1.67
CA LEU A 44 -7.24 -6.55 -0.29
C LEU A 44 -6.95 -8.03 -0.05
N HIS A 45 -7.83 -8.93 -0.51
CA HIS A 45 -7.62 -10.37 -0.41
C HIS A 45 -6.34 -10.81 -1.12
N PHE A 46 -6.04 -10.22 -2.29
CA PHE A 46 -4.80 -10.48 -3.01
C PHE A 46 -3.57 -10.01 -2.22
N ALA A 47 -3.61 -8.78 -1.69
CA ALA A 47 -2.51 -8.22 -0.89
C ALA A 47 -2.23 -9.05 0.38
N MET A 48 -3.27 -9.52 1.06
CA MET A 48 -3.12 -10.34 2.28
C MET A 48 -2.61 -11.75 2.00
N ASN A 49 -2.95 -12.33 0.85
CA ASN A 49 -2.53 -13.69 0.47
C ASN A 49 -1.23 -13.72 -0.35
N TYR A 50 -0.56 -12.58 -0.49
CA TYR A 50 0.71 -12.50 -1.18
C TYR A 50 1.81 -13.22 -0.38
N LYS A 51 2.12 -14.46 -0.77
CA LYS A 51 3.24 -15.19 -0.18
C LYS A 51 4.55 -14.58 -0.66
N ARG A 52 5.45 -14.21 0.27
CA ARG A 52 6.85 -13.85 -0.03
C ARG A 52 7.55 -15.07 -0.66
N GLY A 53 7.50 -15.17 -1.98
CA GLY A 53 8.37 -16.07 -2.74
C GLY A 53 9.81 -15.57 -2.63
N LYS A 54 10.76 -16.48 -2.42
CA LYS A 54 12.21 -16.20 -2.34
C LYS A 54 12.83 -15.86 -3.70
N ASP A 55 11.99 -15.57 -4.70
CA ASP A 55 12.35 -15.35 -6.09
C ASP A 55 12.10 -13.88 -6.43
N ARG A 56 13.02 -13.01 -6.01
CA ARG A 56 12.97 -11.56 -6.28
C ARG A 56 13.27 -11.22 -7.75
N ASP A 57 13.49 -12.21 -8.60
CA ASP A 57 14.12 -12.00 -9.90
C ASP A 57 13.15 -12.13 -11.09
N ASN A 58 11.85 -12.40 -10.85
CA ASN A 58 10.88 -12.59 -11.93
C ASN A 58 9.46 -12.11 -11.63
N LEU A 59 9.31 -11.01 -10.86
CA LEU A 59 8.00 -10.37 -10.66
C LEU A 59 7.63 -9.47 -11.86
N THR A 60 7.54 -10.07 -13.04
CA THR A 60 7.19 -9.39 -14.30
C THR A 60 5.77 -9.71 -14.76
N SER A 61 4.95 -10.40 -13.96
CA SER A 61 3.67 -10.93 -14.44
C SER A 61 2.48 -10.73 -13.50
N LEU A 62 2.39 -9.58 -12.82
CA LEU A 62 1.15 -9.15 -12.18
C LEU A 62 0.80 -7.72 -12.59
N ASN A 63 0.45 -7.58 -13.87
CA ASN A 63 -0.29 -6.44 -14.39
C ASN A 63 -1.70 -6.44 -13.76
N TYR A 64 -1.84 -5.86 -12.57
CA TYR A 64 -3.13 -5.34 -12.14
C TYR A 64 -3.24 -3.92 -12.66
N GLY A 65 -3.76 -3.79 -13.89
CA GLY A 65 -3.84 -2.54 -14.63
C GLY A 65 -4.47 -1.40 -13.83
N SER A 66 -3.68 -0.35 -13.62
CA SER A 66 -4.16 1.01 -13.44
C SER A 66 -4.60 1.53 -14.81
N ASN A 67 -5.90 1.76 -14.98
CA ASN A 67 -6.40 2.55 -16.11
C ASN A 67 -5.89 3.99 -15.95
N SER A 68 -4.75 4.29 -16.56
CA SER A 68 -4.37 5.64 -16.94
C SER A 68 -4.92 5.90 -18.35
N SER A 69 -5.73 6.95 -18.49
CA SER A 69 -6.10 7.52 -19.79
C SER A 69 -4.83 7.92 -20.58
N PRO A 70 -4.93 8.06 -21.93
CA PRO A 70 -3.79 7.96 -22.81
C PRO A 70 -3.23 9.32 -23.20
N ASP A 71 -1.96 9.55 -22.86
CA ASP A 71 -1.20 10.69 -23.36
C ASP A 71 0.01 10.13 -24.12
N SER A 72 -0.04 10.30 -25.43
CA SER A 72 0.92 9.81 -26.41
C SER A 72 2.28 10.49 -26.27
N SER A 73 3.35 9.73 -26.02
CA SER A 73 4.60 9.80 -26.80
C SER A 73 5.70 8.88 -26.25
N SER A 74 6.37 8.21 -27.18
CA SER A 74 7.73 7.67 -27.05
C SER A 74 7.91 6.28 -26.42
N SER A 75 7.99 5.31 -27.33
CA SER A 75 8.69 4.03 -27.19
C SER A 75 9.97 4.15 -26.36
N SER A 76 9.91 3.67 -25.13
CA SER A 76 11.03 3.03 -24.45
C SER A 76 10.41 1.98 -23.55
N PHE A 77 10.92 0.75 -23.65
CA PHE A 77 10.64 -0.36 -22.76
C PHE A 77 10.20 0.15 -21.39
N LEU A 78 8.91 0.03 -21.07
CA LEU A 78 8.38 0.40 -19.77
C LEU A 78 9.09 -0.50 -18.77
N LYS A 79 10.20 0.00 -18.20
CA LYS A 79 10.66 -0.42 -16.90
C LYS A 79 9.43 -0.29 -16.04
N VAL A 80 8.80 -1.42 -15.74
CA VAL A 80 7.89 -1.55 -14.61
C VAL A 80 8.74 -1.07 -13.45
N GLN A 81 8.58 0.21 -13.10
CA GLN A 81 9.12 0.73 -11.87
C GLN A 81 8.50 -0.20 -10.82
N PRO A 82 9.30 -0.96 -10.04
CA PRO A 82 8.74 -1.73 -8.95
C PRO A 82 7.93 -0.72 -8.15
N THR A 83 6.62 -0.94 -8.07
CA THR A 83 5.72 -0.01 -7.42
C THR A 83 6.37 0.36 -6.07
N PRO A 84 6.63 1.65 -5.80
CA PRO A 84 7.46 2.05 -4.65
C PRO A 84 6.81 1.73 -3.30
N CYS A 85 5.66 1.07 -3.31
CA CYS A 85 4.89 0.63 -2.16
C CYS A 85 4.57 -0.87 -2.21
N LEU A 86 5.58 -1.73 -2.41
CA LEU A 86 5.58 -2.94 -1.59
C LEU A 86 5.84 -2.46 -0.16
N PHE A 87 4.76 -2.26 0.61
CA PHE A 87 4.79 -1.82 1.99
C PHE A 87 5.58 -2.86 2.81
N ASP A 88 6.90 -2.77 2.79
CA ASP A 88 7.77 -3.57 3.62
C ASP A 88 7.62 -3.01 5.04
N LEU A 89 6.57 -3.51 5.71
CA LEU A 89 6.23 -3.19 7.09
C LEU A 89 7.50 -3.32 7.94
N VAL A 90 8.25 -4.41 7.75
CA VAL A 90 9.51 -4.65 8.46
C VAL A 90 10.50 -3.52 8.19
N GLN A 91 10.72 -3.12 6.94
CA GLN A 91 11.61 -2.01 6.59
C GLN A 91 11.14 -0.67 7.18
N ARG A 92 9.84 -0.40 7.22
CA ARG A 92 9.31 0.83 7.84
C ARG A 92 9.53 0.85 9.34
N TYR A 93 9.23 -0.26 10.03
CA TYR A 93 9.50 -0.38 11.46
C TYR A 93 11.00 -0.33 11.76
N GLN A 94 11.86 -0.88 10.89
CA GLN A 94 13.31 -0.72 10.98
C GLN A 94 13.74 0.74 10.87
N ASN A 95 13.24 1.46 9.87
CA ASN A 95 13.53 2.89 9.71
C ASN A 95 13.06 3.72 10.91
N LEU A 96 11.89 3.38 11.45
CA LEU A 96 11.31 4.03 12.63
C LEU A 96 12.11 3.72 13.90
N SER A 97 12.62 2.49 14.03
CA SER A 97 13.58 2.10 15.06
C SER A 97 14.84 2.97 14.99
N SER A 98 15.45 3.09 13.82
CA SER A 98 16.65 3.94 13.63
C SER A 98 16.39 5.40 14.00
N PHE A 99 15.22 5.93 13.63
CA PHE A 99 14.82 7.29 13.98
C PHE A 99 14.69 7.49 15.50
N PHE A 100 13.98 6.62 16.20
CA PHE A 100 13.80 6.74 17.65
C PHE A 100 15.10 6.53 18.44
N SER A 101 15.97 5.64 17.97
CA SER A 101 17.32 5.52 18.53
C SER A 101 18.13 6.82 18.35
N PHE A 102 17.99 7.49 17.20
CA PHE A 102 18.70 8.74 16.91
C PHE A 102 18.16 9.93 17.73
N THR A 103 16.84 10.04 17.90
CA THR A 103 16.21 11.14 18.64
C THR A 103 16.24 10.97 20.16
N GLY A 104 16.70 9.82 20.67
CA GLY A 104 16.80 9.54 22.10
C GLY A 104 15.50 9.04 22.74
N LEU A 105 14.50 8.69 21.93
CA LEU A 105 13.22 8.09 22.34
C LEU A 105 13.39 6.58 22.59
N LYS A 106 14.02 6.25 23.72
CA LYS A 106 14.48 4.88 24.03
C LYS A 106 13.34 3.90 24.31
N GLU A 107 12.22 4.36 24.87
CA GLU A 107 11.07 3.48 25.16
C GLU A 107 10.38 3.04 23.88
N GLU A 108 10.18 3.98 22.95
CA GLU A 108 9.57 3.77 21.65
C GLU A 108 10.46 2.90 20.75
N HIS A 109 11.77 3.12 20.80
CA HIS A 109 12.75 2.24 20.15
C HIS A 109 12.64 0.80 20.67
N SER A 110 12.63 0.62 22.01
CA SER A 110 12.53 -0.69 22.65
C SER A 110 11.24 -1.42 22.27
N TRP A 111 10.11 -0.70 22.24
CA TRP A 111 8.82 -1.23 21.83
C TRP A 111 8.83 -1.74 20.37
N ILE A 112 9.40 -0.96 19.44
CA ILE A 112 9.51 -1.37 18.03
C ILE A 112 10.40 -2.60 17.86
N VAL A 113 11.56 -2.63 18.53
CA VAL A 113 12.47 -3.78 18.46
C VAL A 113 11.81 -5.05 18.99
N GLY A 114 11.04 -4.93 20.07
CA GLY A 114 10.26 -6.04 20.63
C GLY A 114 9.24 -6.60 19.64
N LEU A 115 8.61 -5.76 18.82
CA LEU A 115 7.69 -6.18 17.76
C LEU A 115 8.42 -6.86 16.59
N LEU A 116 9.56 -6.31 16.16
CA LEU A 116 10.34 -6.84 15.05
C LEU A 116 10.94 -8.24 15.34
N GLN A 117 11.21 -8.57 16.60
CA GLN A 117 11.73 -9.89 17.00
C GLN A 117 10.65 -10.98 17.04
N GLN A 118 9.36 -10.61 16.94
CA GLN A 118 8.22 -11.54 16.97
C GLN A 118 7.66 -11.86 15.57
N ALA A 119 8.22 -11.27 14.52
CA ALA A 119 7.80 -11.42 13.12
C ALA A 119 8.72 -12.37 12.34
#